data_AF-A0A347WGI6-F1
#
_entry.id   AF-A0A347WGI6-F1
#
_cell.length_a   1.000
_cell.length_b   1.000
_cell.length_c   1.000
_cell.angle_alpha   90.00
_cell.angle_beta   90.00
_cell.angle_gamma   90.00
#
_symmetry.space_group_name_H-M   'P 1'
#
loop_
_entity.id
_entity.type
_entity.pdbx_description
1 polymer ?
#
loop_
_entity_poly.entity_id
_entity_poly.type
_entity_poly.pdbx_seq_one_letter_code
_entity_poly.pdbx_strand_id
1 'polypeptide(L)'
;MAEIGRPLQAARPPTGLSPATARAYAASWRAFVRTQPADSGFPVGPVAVAAWLEARAKAGRPRQSLVVDRAALTAWCAANGEGLDVALPATRVRRTGAGVDVASLLAAARRCGPDLSGLRDRALLLLAATLDIGAEALARLTVEDISDTTDGMTVALLRPRSGHHQLRRLRRRRDPAVCPVRSWAAWRAAAQLRWGAAFRGIDAHGTIGDPLSVPGIRFVLDRTLGRPDRPAHRVPRTKSGSPPESSVGTAARRRTTRPAPDWIWTTLTVSGPVGAVARFRAAAQGPGIIPWQVDFDYEQARLLAPMAGKGAQAVTLARLLRQASERLHRVALQHQAAGTPACAFDLHRLVPVPGPILEAGADSRAAAAWLQAQWGTLLPLRRVEVEAPLDQRARRSARLVYHFWSAEWTPWQALEQIRTDWPELMFDIRPHYARADDRKTANVA
;
A
#
# COMPACT_ATOMS: atom_id res chain seq x y z
N MET A 1 60.78 6.44 -12.56
CA MET A 1 60.33 6.49 -13.96
C MET A 1 58.92 5.91 -14.01
N ALA A 2 57.90 6.72 -14.27
CA ALA A 2 56.53 6.23 -14.42
C ALA A 2 56.49 5.30 -15.65
N GLU A 3 56.07 4.05 -15.48
CA GLU A 3 55.80 3.12 -16.58
C GLU A 3 54.59 3.62 -17.35
N ILE A 4 54.81 4.54 -18.29
CA ILE A 4 53.80 5.02 -19.23
C ILE A 4 53.39 3.84 -20.12
N GLY A 5 52.09 3.53 -20.18
CA GLY A 5 51.55 2.50 -21.09
C GLY A 5 51.18 1.15 -20.47
N ARG A 6 51.19 0.99 -19.14
CA ARG A 6 50.60 -0.21 -18.51
C ARG A 6 49.08 -0.23 -18.70
N PRO A 7 48.46 -1.34 -19.14
CA PRO A 7 47.00 -1.42 -19.31
C PRO A 7 46.28 -1.35 -17.96
N LEU A 8 45.12 -0.68 -17.92
CA LEU A 8 44.32 -0.52 -16.69
C LEU A 8 43.86 -1.86 -16.07
N GLN A 9 43.75 -2.91 -16.90
CA GLN A 9 43.39 -4.27 -16.50
C GLN A 9 44.50 -4.95 -15.67
N ALA A 10 45.76 -4.53 -15.85
CA ALA A 10 46.92 -5.05 -15.12
C ALA A 10 47.34 -4.16 -13.93
N ALA A 11 46.45 -3.26 -13.47
CA ALA A 11 46.74 -2.37 -12.36
C ALA A 11 47.00 -3.13 -11.06
N ARG A 12 48.07 -2.75 -10.34
CA ARG A 12 48.37 -3.29 -9.01
C ARG A 12 47.31 -2.82 -8.01
N PRO A 13 46.74 -3.72 -7.19
CA PRO A 13 45.75 -3.32 -6.19
C PRO A 13 46.41 -2.59 -5.01
N PRO A 14 45.70 -1.65 -4.35
CA PRO A 14 46.19 -1.01 -3.14
C PRO A 14 46.30 -2.02 -1.99
N THR A 15 47.40 -1.95 -1.24
CA THR A 15 47.72 -2.81 -0.09
C THR A 15 47.34 -2.15 1.24
N GLY A 16 47.32 -2.93 2.34
CA GLY A 16 47.06 -2.40 3.68
C GLY A 16 45.59 -2.09 4.02
N LEU A 17 44.63 -2.51 3.18
CA LEU A 17 43.20 -2.30 3.38
C LEU A 17 42.54 -3.47 4.13
N SER A 18 41.49 -3.18 4.91
CA SER A 18 40.66 -4.24 5.50
C SER A 18 39.94 -5.07 4.42
N PRO A 19 39.62 -6.36 4.66
CA PRO A 19 39.05 -7.24 3.63
C PRO A 19 37.75 -6.72 3.01
N ALA A 20 36.89 -6.07 3.81
CA ALA A 20 35.66 -5.46 3.32
C ALA A 20 35.93 -4.25 2.42
N THR A 21 36.91 -3.42 2.79
CA THR A 21 37.32 -2.24 2.02
C THR A 21 37.95 -2.66 0.71
N ALA A 22 38.90 -3.61 0.72
CA ALA A 22 39.56 -4.14 -0.47
C ALA A 22 38.55 -4.68 -1.51
N ARG A 23 37.51 -5.40 -1.07
CA ARG A 23 36.45 -5.89 -1.98
C ARG A 23 35.64 -4.76 -2.61
N ALA A 24 35.24 -3.76 -1.82
CA ALA A 24 34.49 -2.61 -2.32
C ALA A 24 35.32 -1.83 -3.35
N TYR A 25 36.58 -1.62 -3.01
CA TYR A 25 37.59 -0.95 -3.81
C TYR A 25 37.78 -1.66 -5.17
N ALA A 26 37.95 -2.99 -5.15
CA ALA A 26 38.14 -3.78 -6.37
C ALA A 26 36.88 -3.84 -7.24
N ALA A 27 35.69 -3.75 -6.64
CA ALA A 27 34.43 -3.66 -7.39
C ALA A 27 34.30 -2.31 -8.11
N SER A 28 34.69 -1.21 -7.46
CA SER A 28 34.70 0.13 -8.06
C SER A 28 35.72 0.24 -9.20
N TRP A 29 36.94 -0.28 -9.03
CA TRP A 29 37.96 -0.30 -10.09
C TRP A 29 37.48 -1.06 -11.34
N ARG A 30 36.99 -2.29 -11.18
CA ARG A 30 36.45 -3.08 -12.30
C ARG A 30 35.28 -2.40 -13.00
N ALA A 31 34.44 -1.69 -12.25
CA ALA A 31 33.31 -0.95 -12.82
C ALA A 31 33.76 0.27 -13.63
N PHE A 32 34.88 0.90 -13.27
CA PHE A 32 35.49 1.97 -14.04
C PHE A 32 36.17 1.43 -15.30
N VAL A 33 37.04 0.43 -15.18
CA VAL A 33 37.78 -0.16 -16.31
C VAL A 33 36.85 -0.65 -17.42
N ARG A 34 35.68 -1.24 -17.09
CA ARG A 34 34.68 -1.66 -18.09
C ARG A 34 34.08 -0.53 -18.94
N THR A 35 34.22 0.72 -18.52
CA THR A 35 33.72 1.89 -19.25
C THR A 35 34.78 2.56 -20.12
N GLN A 36 36.03 2.10 -20.01
CA GLN A 36 37.15 2.63 -20.77
C GLN A 36 37.42 1.74 -22.00
N PRO A 37 37.94 2.31 -23.11
CA PRO A 37 38.44 1.53 -24.24
C PRO A 37 39.48 0.48 -23.83
N ALA A 38 39.57 -0.63 -24.58
CA ALA A 38 40.48 -1.73 -24.26
C ALA A 38 41.95 -1.30 -24.16
N ASP A 39 42.35 -0.31 -24.97
CA ASP A 39 43.71 0.22 -25.06
C ASP A 39 44.01 1.32 -24.03
N SER A 40 43.12 1.54 -23.07
CA SER A 40 43.33 2.53 -22.01
C SER A 40 44.45 2.07 -21.08
N GLY A 41 45.43 2.94 -20.86
CA GLY A 41 46.55 2.70 -19.96
C GLY A 41 46.72 3.82 -18.93
N PHE A 42 47.75 3.65 -18.11
CA PHE A 42 48.23 4.68 -17.19
C PHE A 42 49.02 5.77 -17.97
N PRO A 43 48.76 7.08 -17.73
CA PRO A 43 47.98 7.63 -16.62
C PRO A 43 46.47 7.69 -16.78
N VAL A 44 45.77 7.47 -15.67
CA VAL A 44 44.31 7.61 -15.61
C VAL A 44 43.97 9.10 -15.72
N GLY A 45 43.47 9.51 -16.89
CA GLY A 45 43.08 10.91 -17.10
C GLY A 45 42.00 11.37 -16.10
N PRO A 46 42.21 12.49 -15.36
CA PRO A 46 41.25 12.96 -14.36
C PRO A 46 39.88 13.31 -14.96
N VAL A 47 39.86 13.73 -16.24
CA VAL A 47 38.64 13.99 -17.01
C VAL A 47 37.79 12.72 -17.18
N ALA A 48 38.41 11.57 -17.44
CA ALA A 48 37.70 10.31 -17.63
C ALA A 48 37.04 9.83 -16.33
N VAL A 49 37.74 10.01 -15.21
CA VAL A 49 37.21 9.70 -13.86
C VAL A 49 36.08 10.65 -13.48
N ALA A 50 36.24 11.96 -13.72
CA ALA A 50 35.20 12.95 -13.46
C ALA A 50 33.93 12.65 -14.26
N ALA A 51 34.06 12.38 -15.57
CA ALA A 51 32.95 12.01 -16.44
C ALA A 51 32.25 10.71 -15.97
N TRP A 52 33.02 9.71 -15.54
CA TRP A 52 32.45 8.46 -15.01
C TRP A 52 31.71 8.64 -13.69
N LEU A 53 32.27 9.43 -12.75
CA LEU A 53 31.60 9.79 -11.50
C LEU A 53 30.32 10.58 -11.75
N GLU A 54 30.33 11.49 -12.72
CA GLU A 54 29.15 12.25 -13.12
C GLU A 54 28.09 11.38 -13.79
N ALA A 55 28.48 10.46 -14.67
CA ALA A 55 27.57 9.48 -15.25
C ALA A 55 26.91 8.61 -14.17
N ARG A 56 27.68 8.16 -13.17
CA ARG A 56 27.16 7.42 -12.01
C ARG A 56 26.26 8.25 -11.11
N ALA A 57 26.58 9.53 -10.93
CA ALA A 57 25.72 10.47 -10.22
C ALA A 57 24.38 10.60 -10.96
N LYS A 58 24.40 10.86 -12.28
CA LYS A 58 23.21 10.93 -13.14
C LYS A 58 22.40 9.63 -13.15
N ALA A 59 23.06 8.48 -13.04
CA ALA A 59 22.44 7.16 -12.88
C ALA A 59 21.91 6.88 -11.45
N GLY A 60 21.94 7.85 -10.53
CA GLY A 60 21.28 7.77 -9.22
C GLY A 60 22.09 7.10 -8.09
N ARG A 61 23.41 6.94 -8.25
CA ARG A 61 24.27 6.36 -7.19
C ARG A 61 24.34 7.29 -5.96
N PRO A 62 24.23 6.76 -4.72
CA PRO A 62 24.31 7.58 -3.50
C PRO A 62 25.65 8.32 -3.36
N ARG A 63 25.64 9.52 -2.76
CA ARG A 63 26.87 10.31 -2.52
C ARG A 63 27.94 9.54 -1.74
N GLN A 64 27.54 8.77 -0.71
CA GLN A 64 28.47 7.92 0.05
C GLN A 64 29.15 6.88 -0.83
N SER A 65 28.43 6.29 -1.79
CA SER A 65 29.02 5.37 -2.77
C SER A 65 29.97 6.07 -3.73
N LEU A 66 29.66 7.31 -4.15
CA LEU A 66 30.56 8.12 -4.98
C LEU A 66 31.84 8.50 -4.23
N VAL A 67 31.77 8.75 -2.91
CA VAL A 67 32.94 8.96 -2.05
C VAL A 67 33.83 7.71 -2.03
N VAL A 68 33.23 6.53 -1.88
CA VAL A 68 33.96 5.24 -1.93
C VAL A 68 34.55 5.00 -3.32
N ASP A 69 33.79 5.25 -4.38
CA ASP A 69 34.24 5.10 -5.77
C ASP A 69 35.46 6.01 -6.06
N ARG A 70 35.41 7.28 -5.63
CA ARG A 70 36.54 8.21 -5.74
C ARG A 70 37.75 7.75 -4.94
N ALA A 71 37.55 7.34 -3.69
CA ALA A 71 38.64 6.87 -2.83
C ALA A 71 39.31 5.60 -3.38
N ALA A 72 38.51 4.69 -3.94
CA ALA A 72 39.01 3.51 -4.63
C ALA A 72 39.88 3.91 -5.82
N LEU A 73 39.38 4.71 -6.76
CA LEU A 73 40.15 5.14 -7.94
C LEU A 73 41.44 5.86 -7.56
N THR A 74 41.39 6.72 -6.55
CA THR A 74 42.56 7.42 -6.01
C THR A 74 43.60 6.44 -5.46
N ALA A 75 43.15 5.42 -4.70
CA ALA A 75 44.04 4.40 -4.13
C ALA A 75 44.67 3.50 -5.19
N TRP A 76 43.95 3.14 -6.27
CA TRP A 76 44.54 2.39 -7.39
C TRP A 76 45.56 3.21 -8.16
N CYS A 77 45.29 4.49 -8.43
CA CYS A 77 46.26 5.35 -9.11
C CYS A 77 47.52 5.50 -8.25
N ALA A 78 47.37 5.75 -6.94
CA ALA A 78 48.50 5.86 -6.01
C ALA A 78 49.34 4.57 -5.94
N ALA A 79 48.70 3.41 -5.90
CA ALA A 79 49.38 2.10 -5.90
C ALA A 79 50.16 1.81 -7.19
N ASN A 80 49.85 2.52 -8.27
CA ASN A 80 50.55 2.42 -9.56
C ASN A 80 51.44 3.65 -9.86
N GLY A 81 51.71 4.49 -8.85
CA GLY A 81 52.67 5.59 -8.95
C GLY A 81 52.08 6.92 -9.44
N GLU A 82 50.76 7.08 -9.39
CA GLU A 82 50.07 8.26 -9.91
C GLU A 82 49.22 8.99 -8.87
N GLY A 83 49.25 10.32 -8.93
CA GLY A 83 48.33 11.17 -8.18
C GLY A 83 47.05 11.41 -8.97
N LEU A 84 45.90 11.15 -8.35
CA LEU A 84 44.59 11.46 -8.91
C LEU A 84 43.85 12.42 -8.00
N ASP A 85 43.64 13.65 -8.46
CA ASP A 85 42.78 14.63 -7.78
C ASP A 85 41.54 14.92 -8.65
N VAL A 86 40.38 14.50 -8.15
CA VAL A 86 39.09 14.65 -8.84
C VAL A 86 38.02 15.04 -7.83
N ALA A 87 37.35 16.15 -8.08
CA ALA A 87 36.22 16.60 -7.28
C ALA A 87 34.98 15.73 -7.51
N LEU A 88 34.16 15.54 -6.46
CA LEU A 88 32.85 14.90 -6.61
C LEU A 88 31.88 15.83 -7.37
N PRO A 89 31.04 15.30 -8.27
CA PRO A 89 30.07 16.11 -9.00
C PRO A 89 29.11 16.84 -8.04
N ALA A 90 28.84 18.12 -8.33
CA ALA A 90 27.94 18.99 -7.57
C ALA A 90 26.46 18.69 -7.82
N THR A 91 26.15 18.00 -8.93
CA THR A 91 24.81 17.59 -9.35
C THR A 91 24.20 16.63 -8.32
N ARG A 92 23.41 17.17 -7.39
CA ARG A 92 22.53 16.37 -6.53
C ARG A 92 21.42 15.81 -7.41
N VAL A 93 21.41 14.50 -7.65
CA VAL A 93 20.19 13.87 -8.16
C VAL A 93 19.11 14.03 -7.09
N ARG A 94 18.08 14.81 -7.44
CA ARG A 94 16.88 15.00 -6.62
C ARG A 94 16.17 13.66 -6.50
N ARG A 95 16.44 12.94 -5.42
CA ARG A 95 15.68 11.75 -5.03
C ARG A 95 14.34 12.23 -4.50
N THR A 96 13.30 11.46 -4.77
CA THR A 96 12.00 11.78 -4.20
C THR A 96 12.00 11.61 -2.68
N GLY A 97 10.94 12.03 -1.99
CA GLY A 97 10.70 11.66 -0.59
C GLY A 97 10.76 10.14 -0.32
N ALA A 98 10.64 9.28 -1.35
CA ALA A 98 10.84 7.83 -1.27
C ALA A 98 12.31 7.38 -1.37
N GLY A 99 13.26 8.30 -1.54
CA GLY A 99 14.67 7.97 -1.71
C GLY A 99 14.99 7.29 -3.04
N VAL A 100 14.17 7.50 -4.08
CA VAL A 100 14.33 6.92 -5.43
C VAL A 100 14.22 8.05 -6.46
N ASP A 101 14.92 7.95 -7.59
CA ASP A 101 14.77 8.93 -8.67
C ASP A 101 13.40 8.76 -9.37
N VAL A 102 12.89 9.86 -9.94
CA VAL A 102 11.57 9.89 -10.59
C VAL A 102 11.52 8.95 -11.80
N ALA A 103 12.60 8.83 -12.58
CA ALA A 103 12.62 8.02 -13.80
C ALA A 103 12.43 6.53 -13.49
N SER A 104 13.08 6.04 -12.43
CA SER A 104 12.91 4.67 -11.93
C SER A 104 11.48 4.38 -11.47
N LEU A 105 10.84 5.32 -10.78
CA LEU A 105 9.43 5.17 -10.37
C LEU A 105 8.49 5.14 -11.57
N LEU A 106 8.71 6.00 -12.58
CA LEU A 106 7.94 6.00 -13.83
C LEU A 106 8.13 4.70 -14.63
N ALA A 107 9.37 4.21 -14.73
CA ALA A 107 9.67 2.94 -15.39
C ALA A 107 9.02 1.75 -14.68
N ALA A 108 9.02 1.74 -13.34
CA ALA A 108 8.34 0.73 -12.54
C ALA A 108 6.81 0.77 -12.73
N ALA A 109 6.22 1.97 -12.74
CA ALA A 109 4.78 2.14 -12.95
C ALA A 109 4.29 1.58 -14.30
N ARG A 110 5.10 1.67 -15.35
CA ARG A 110 4.81 1.09 -16.66
C ARG A 110 4.79 -0.45 -16.67
N ARG A 111 5.54 -1.10 -15.77
CA ARG A 111 5.60 -2.56 -15.65
C ARG A 111 4.48 -3.17 -14.80
N CYS A 112 3.76 -2.35 -14.04
CA CYS A 112 2.64 -2.84 -13.24
C CYS A 112 1.57 -3.48 -14.14
N GLY A 113 0.98 -4.59 -13.69
CA GLY A 113 -0.10 -5.29 -14.40
C GLY A 113 -1.45 -4.55 -14.34
N PRO A 114 -2.46 -5.07 -15.06
CA PRO A 114 -3.85 -4.58 -14.97
C PRO A 114 -4.63 -5.19 -13.78
N ASP A 115 -4.02 -6.13 -13.05
CA ASP A 115 -4.59 -6.75 -11.86
C ASP A 115 -4.71 -5.75 -10.70
N LEU A 116 -5.49 -6.10 -9.67
CA LEU A 116 -5.76 -5.21 -8.55
C LEU A 116 -4.49 -4.72 -7.83
N SER A 117 -3.49 -5.59 -7.69
CA SER A 117 -2.19 -5.21 -7.12
C SER A 117 -1.40 -4.31 -8.06
N GLY A 118 -1.38 -4.62 -9.36
CA GLY A 118 -0.79 -3.76 -10.39
C GLY A 118 -1.39 -2.35 -10.42
N LEU A 119 -2.72 -2.21 -10.32
CA LEU A 119 -3.39 -0.92 -10.25
C LEU A 119 -2.99 -0.12 -9.00
N ARG A 120 -2.99 -0.76 -7.83
CA ARG A 120 -2.53 -0.16 -6.56
C ARG A 120 -1.12 0.36 -6.67
N ASP A 121 -0.21 -0.51 -7.11
CA ASP A 121 1.22 -0.22 -7.12
C ASP A 121 1.54 0.88 -8.13
N ARG A 122 0.89 0.88 -9.30
CA ARG A 122 1.01 1.94 -10.30
C ARG A 122 0.56 3.29 -9.73
N ALA A 123 -0.60 3.35 -9.10
CA ALA A 123 -1.11 4.58 -8.48
C ALA A 123 -0.16 5.09 -7.39
N LEU A 124 0.33 4.19 -6.54
CA LEU A 124 1.29 4.48 -5.48
C LEU A 124 2.60 5.07 -6.02
N LEU A 125 3.20 4.42 -7.02
CA LEU A 125 4.46 4.86 -7.64
C LEU A 125 4.34 6.23 -8.30
N LEU A 126 3.24 6.46 -9.04
CA LEU A 126 3.03 7.72 -9.75
C LEU A 126 2.71 8.89 -8.81
N LEU A 127 2.00 8.64 -7.71
CA LEU A 127 1.79 9.63 -6.66
C LEU A 127 3.09 9.95 -5.92
N ALA A 128 3.88 8.94 -5.56
CA ALA A 128 5.22 9.13 -4.97
C ALA A 128 6.13 9.99 -5.87
N ALA A 129 6.14 9.68 -7.17
CA ALA A 129 6.95 10.36 -8.18
C ALA A 129 6.49 11.81 -8.41
N THR A 130 5.18 12.05 -8.52
CA THR A 130 4.64 13.37 -8.90
C THR A 130 4.59 14.35 -7.72
N LEU A 131 4.28 13.85 -6.51
CA LEU A 131 4.18 14.67 -5.30
C LEU A 131 5.53 14.87 -4.60
N ASP A 132 6.53 14.05 -4.95
CA ASP A 132 7.83 14.01 -4.29
C ASP A 132 7.71 13.60 -2.81
N ILE A 133 7.07 12.46 -2.55
CA ILE A 133 6.75 11.97 -1.21
C ILE A 133 7.22 10.53 -0.97
N GLY A 134 7.45 10.21 0.30
CA GLY A 134 7.90 8.89 0.75
C GLY A 134 6.80 8.00 1.33
N ALA A 135 7.19 6.81 1.78
CA ALA A 135 6.29 5.80 2.32
C ALA A 135 5.47 6.29 3.52
N GLU A 136 6.03 7.18 4.34
CA GLU A 136 5.37 7.77 5.50
C GLU A 136 4.20 8.67 5.10
N ALA A 137 4.37 9.47 4.05
CA ALA A 137 3.32 10.36 3.56
C ALA A 137 2.25 9.57 2.81
N LEU A 138 2.64 8.56 2.02
CA LEU A 138 1.70 7.67 1.33
C LEU A 138 0.84 6.88 2.33
N ALA A 139 1.41 6.39 3.43
CA ALA A 139 0.67 5.63 4.45
C ALA A 139 -0.37 6.47 5.19
N ARG A 140 -0.18 7.79 5.26
CA ARG A 140 -1.13 8.72 5.90
C ARG A 140 -2.16 9.31 4.94
N LEU A 141 -1.94 9.17 3.64
CA LEU A 141 -2.80 9.75 2.63
C LEU A 141 -4.16 9.07 2.67
N THR A 142 -5.23 9.86 2.77
CA THR A 142 -6.59 9.35 2.74
C THR A 142 -7.30 9.69 1.43
N VAL A 143 -8.45 9.06 1.17
CA VAL A 143 -9.28 9.36 -0.01
C VAL A 143 -9.76 10.81 0.03
N GLU A 144 -10.07 11.33 1.22
CA GLU A 144 -10.55 12.71 1.43
C GLU A 144 -9.45 13.74 1.19
N ASP A 145 -8.18 13.35 1.35
CA ASP A 145 -7.04 14.19 1.01
C ASP A 145 -6.88 14.35 -0.52
N ILE A 146 -7.62 13.60 -1.36
CA ILE A 146 -7.52 13.63 -2.83
C ILE A 146 -8.86 14.03 -3.44
N SER A 147 -8.90 15.20 -4.06
CA SER A 147 -10.11 15.74 -4.71
C SER A 147 -9.92 15.86 -6.21
N ASP A 148 -10.88 15.34 -6.98
CA ASP A 148 -10.90 15.51 -8.42
C ASP A 148 -11.18 16.98 -8.81
N THR A 149 -10.57 17.43 -9.90
CA THR A 149 -10.78 18.76 -10.48
C THR A 149 -10.97 18.63 -11.99
N THR A 150 -11.49 19.67 -12.65
CA THR A 150 -11.78 19.65 -14.10
C THR A 150 -10.57 19.19 -14.93
N ASP A 151 -9.37 19.66 -14.59
CA ASP A 151 -8.14 19.39 -15.35
C ASP A 151 -7.21 18.32 -14.74
N GLY A 152 -7.62 17.68 -13.64
CA GLY A 152 -6.76 16.75 -12.90
C GLY A 152 -7.25 16.44 -11.50
N MET A 153 -6.36 16.51 -10.51
CA MET A 153 -6.72 16.31 -9.10
C MET A 153 -5.86 17.19 -8.18
N THR A 154 -6.39 17.50 -7.00
CA THR A 154 -5.65 18.17 -5.92
C THR A 154 -5.41 17.19 -4.80
N VAL A 155 -4.19 17.18 -4.26
CA VAL A 155 -3.80 16.34 -3.13
C VAL A 155 -3.41 17.22 -1.95
N ALA A 156 -4.08 17.05 -0.81
CA ALA A 156 -3.84 17.75 0.44
C ALA A 156 -2.85 16.96 1.30
N LEU A 157 -1.58 17.36 1.29
CA LEU A 157 -0.54 16.67 2.04
C LEU A 157 -0.40 17.23 3.46
N LEU A 158 -0.73 16.43 4.48
CA LEU A 158 -0.52 16.81 5.87
C LEU A 158 1.00 16.92 6.18
N ARG A 159 1.45 18.10 6.60
CA ARG A 159 2.83 18.34 7.05
C ARG A 159 2.94 18.06 8.55
N PRO A 160 3.63 16.98 8.98
CA PRO A 160 3.59 16.56 10.39
C PRO A 160 4.13 17.60 11.38
N ARG A 161 5.11 18.41 10.96
CA ARG A 161 5.71 19.43 11.83
C ARG A 161 4.87 20.70 11.98
N SER A 162 4.05 21.03 10.98
CA SER A 162 3.29 22.29 10.97
C SER A 162 1.79 22.09 11.14
N GLY A 163 1.28 20.86 11.08
CA GLY A 163 -0.15 20.55 11.18
C GLY A 163 -1.00 21.00 9.99
N HIS A 164 -0.51 21.91 9.15
CA HIS A 164 -1.21 22.39 7.96
C HIS A 164 -1.14 21.41 6.78
N HIS A 165 -2.22 21.36 6.00
CA HIS A 165 -2.27 20.68 4.72
C HIS A 165 -1.67 21.53 3.60
N GLN A 166 -0.70 20.99 2.89
CA GLN A 166 -0.14 21.60 1.68
C GLN A 166 -0.89 21.05 0.46
N LEU A 167 -1.66 21.90 -0.22
CA LEU A 167 -2.37 21.53 -1.44
C LEU A 167 -1.40 21.45 -2.63
N ARG A 168 -1.44 20.33 -3.36
CA ARG A 168 -0.64 20.08 -4.57
C ARG A 168 -1.57 19.71 -5.72
N ARG A 169 -1.62 20.56 -6.75
CA ARG A 169 -2.40 20.31 -7.97
C ARG A 169 -1.62 19.42 -8.93
N LEU A 170 -2.24 18.34 -9.38
CA LEU A 170 -1.72 17.35 -10.33
C LEU A 170 -2.55 17.41 -11.61
N ARG A 171 -1.89 17.64 -12.74
CA ARG A 171 -2.55 17.66 -14.06
C ARG A 171 -2.57 16.26 -14.68
N ARG A 172 -3.56 16.01 -15.53
CA ARG A 172 -3.58 14.82 -16.39
C ARG A 172 -2.37 14.84 -17.33
N ARG A 173 -1.63 13.74 -17.41
CA ARG A 173 -0.55 13.55 -18.40
C ARG A 173 -1.12 12.96 -19.70
N ARG A 174 -0.47 13.28 -20.83
CA ARG A 174 -0.82 12.75 -22.15
C ARG A 174 -0.62 11.23 -22.23
N ASP A 175 0.53 10.73 -21.76
CA ASP A 175 0.82 9.30 -21.66
C ASP A 175 -0.04 8.68 -20.53
N PRO A 176 -1.01 7.79 -20.84
CA PRO A 176 -1.89 7.18 -19.85
C PRO A 176 -1.14 6.28 -18.86
N ALA A 177 -0.05 5.62 -19.30
CA ALA A 177 0.69 4.65 -18.49
C ALA A 177 1.43 5.31 -17.31
N VAL A 178 1.67 6.62 -17.39
CA VAL A 178 2.33 7.41 -16.33
C VAL A 178 1.45 8.54 -15.80
N CYS A 179 0.15 8.54 -16.13
CA CYS A 179 -0.77 9.57 -15.66
C CYS A 179 -1.22 9.28 -14.22
N PRO A 180 -0.82 10.10 -13.22
CA PRO A 180 -1.19 9.86 -11.82
C PRO A 180 -2.70 9.99 -11.60
N VAL A 181 -3.37 10.92 -12.29
CA VAL A 181 -4.82 11.13 -12.19
C VAL A 181 -5.58 9.89 -12.68
N ARG A 182 -5.22 9.35 -13.85
CA ARG A 182 -5.86 8.14 -14.39
C ARG A 182 -5.58 6.91 -13.53
N SER A 183 -4.35 6.77 -13.04
CA SER A 183 -3.95 5.63 -12.22
C SER A 183 -4.62 5.66 -10.85
N TRP A 184 -4.73 6.85 -10.22
CA TRP A 184 -5.51 7.03 -9.00
C TRP A 184 -6.98 6.67 -9.21
N ALA A 185 -7.61 7.19 -10.27
CA ALA A 185 -9.01 6.89 -10.58
C ALA A 185 -9.24 5.38 -10.80
N ALA A 186 -8.36 4.72 -11.56
CA ALA A 186 -8.44 3.28 -11.81
C ALA A 186 -8.30 2.46 -10.52
N TRP A 187 -7.33 2.80 -9.66
CA TRP A 187 -7.16 2.17 -8.36
C TRP A 187 -8.38 2.41 -7.46
N ARG A 188 -8.81 3.66 -7.27
CA ARG A 188 -9.95 4.02 -6.43
C ARG A 188 -11.23 3.28 -6.84
N ALA A 189 -11.49 3.17 -8.14
CA ALA A 189 -12.63 2.45 -8.68
C ALA A 189 -12.51 0.93 -8.45
N ALA A 190 -11.40 0.31 -8.86
CA ALA A 190 -11.20 -1.13 -8.73
C ALA A 190 -11.18 -1.59 -7.26
N ALA A 191 -10.68 -0.73 -6.37
CA ALA A 191 -10.61 -0.98 -4.95
C ALA A 191 -11.85 -0.53 -4.16
N GLN A 192 -12.81 0.08 -4.84
CA GLN A 192 -13.99 0.69 -4.25
C GLN A 192 -13.65 1.54 -3.02
N LEU A 193 -12.60 2.35 -3.12
CA LEU A 193 -12.16 3.22 -2.04
C LEU A 193 -13.11 4.41 -1.93
N ARG A 194 -13.91 4.39 -0.87
CA ARG A 194 -14.93 5.41 -0.62
C ARG A 194 -14.40 6.48 0.32
N TRP A 195 -13.69 6.05 1.36
CA TRP A 195 -13.16 6.90 2.43
C TRP A 195 -11.97 6.19 3.11
N GLY A 196 -11.26 6.95 3.95
CA GLY A 196 -10.15 6.46 4.77
C GLY A 196 -8.87 6.26 3.96
N ALA A 197 -8.03 5.29 4.34
CA ALA A 197 -6.70 5.14 3.75
C ALA A 197 -6.73 4.98 2.22
N ALA A 198 -5.93 5.78 1.51
CA ALA A 198 -5.82 5.78 0.06
C ALA A 198 -5.18 4.49 -0.48
N PHE A 199 -4.43 3.76 0.35
CA PHE A 199 -3.77 2.51 -0.01
C PHE A 199 -4.00 1.44 1.04
N ARG A 200 -4.41 0.26 0.59
CA ARG A 200 -4.76 -0.89 1.42
C ARG A 200 -4.02 -2.15 0.97
N GLY A 201 -3.80 -3.06 1.91
CA GLY A 201 -3.21 -4.37 1.66
C GLY A 201 -4.13 -5.18 0.75
N ILE A 202 -3.53 -6.08 -0.02
CA ILE A 202 -4.25 -7.04 -0.85
C ILE A 202 -3.74 -8.42 -0.42
N ASP A 203 -4.64 -9.31 -0.03
CA ASP A 203 -4.28 -10.66 0.37
C ASP A 203 -4.03 -11.58 -0.83
N ALA A 204 -3.64 -12.83 -0.56
CA ALA A 204 -3.34 -13.83 -1.58
C ALA A 204 -4.54 -14.14 -2.50
N HIS A 205 -5.76 -13.84 -2.04
CA HIS A 205 -7.00 -14.07 -2.78
C HIS A 205 -7.45 -12.84 -3.59
N GLY A 206 -6.64 -11.78 -3.61
CA GLY A 206 -6.98 -10.54 -4.32
C GLY A 206 -8.00 -9.67 -3.59
N THR A 207 -8.23 -9.92 -2.29
CA THR A 207 -9.18 -9.15 -1.48
C THR A 207 -8.47 -8.00 -0.77
N ILE A 208 -9.15 -6.86 -0.68
CA ILE A 208 -8.64 -5.65 -0.02
C ILE A 208 -8.79 -5.79 1.49
N GLY A 209 -7.68 -5.60 2.20
CA GLY A 209 -7.60 -5.65 3.65
C GLY A 209 -7.34 -4.29 4.30
N ASP A 210 -6.53 -4.33 5.35
CA ASP A 210 -6.22 -3.18 6.19
C ASP A 210 -5.39 -2.11 5.45
N PRO A 211 -5.37 -0.86 5.93
CA PRO A 211 -4.48 0.19 5.44
C PRO A 211 -3.02 -0.28 5.31
N LEU A 212 -2.35 0.08 4.21
CA LEU A 212 -0.95 -0.24 4.03
C LEU A 212 -0.08 0.54 5.03
N SER A 213 0.63 -0.20 5.87
CA SER A 213 1.61 0.36 6.79
C SER A 213 2.84 0.91 6.05
N VAL A 214 3.62 1.77 6.70
CA VAL A 214 4.89 2.29 6.12
C VAL A 214 5.83 1.15 5.67
N PRO A 215 6.04 0.07 6.46
CA PRO A 215 6.80 -1.09 5.99
C PRO A 215 6.18 -1.76 4.76
N GLY A 216 4.85 -1.89 4.72
CA GLY A 216 4.15 -2.46 3.56
C GLY A 216 4.34 -1.63 2.29
N ILE A 217 4.28 -0.30 2.40
CA ILE A 217 4.56 0.59 1.27
C ILE A 217 6.02 0.48 0.81
N ARG A 218 6.97 0.42 1.74
CA ARG A 218 8.39 0.21 1.40
C ARG A 218 8.61 -1.12 0.68
N PHE A 219 7.97 -2.18 1.15
CA PHE A 219 8.00 -3.48 0.47
C PHE A 219 7.48 -3.40 -0.97
N VAL A 220 6.34 -2.73 -1.20
CA VAL A 220 5.81 -2.50 -2.55
C VAL A 220 6.81 -1.71 -3.42
N LEU A 221 7.41 -0.65 -2.88
CA LEU A 221 8.40 0.16 -3.59
C LEU A 221 9.64 -0.68 -3.96
N ASP A 222 10.22 -1.42 -3.02
CA ASP A 222 11.42 -2.21 -3.26
C ASP A 222 11.16 -3.35 -4.26
N ARG A 223 10.02 -4.06 -4.12
CA ARG A 223 9.61 -5.12 -5.05
C ARG A 223 9.43 -4.61 -6.48
N THR A 224 8.70 -3.50 -6.67
CA THR A 224 8.43 -2.95 -8.02
C THR A 224 9.67 -2.38 -8.70
N LEU A 225 10.65 -1.94 -7.90
CA LEU A 225 11.95 -1.47 -8.36
C LEU A 225 12.95 -2.60 -8.63
N GLY A 226 12.55 -3.87 -8.42
CA GLY A 226 13.44 -5.02 -8.59
C GLY A 226 14.63 -5.00 -7.63
N ARG A 227 14.51 -4.29 -6.51
CA ARG A 227 15.53 -4.33 -5.46
C ARG A 227 15.41 -5.67 -4.78
N PRO A 228 16.55 -6.34 -4.49
CA PRO A 228 16.50 -7.59 -3.74
C PRO A 228 15.70 -7.32 -2.49
N ASP A 229 14.67 -8.13 -2.29
CA ASP A 229 13.88 -8.15 -1.10
C ASP A 229 14.89 -8.26 0.04
N ARG A 230 15.10 -7.16 0.77
CA ARG A 230 15.63 -7.26 2.11
C ARG A 230 14.36 -7.44 2.91
N PRO A 231 13.88 -8.68 3.15
CA PRO A 231 13.09 -8.87 4.34
C PRO A 231 13.94 -8.24 5.44
N ALA A 232 13.36 -7.37 6.25
CA ALA A 232 13.99 -7.03 7.51
C ALA A 232 14.32 -8.39 8.13
N HIS A 233 15.59 -8.76 8.12
CA HIS A 233 16.05 -9.99 8.73
C HIS A 233 15.48 -9.88 10.14
N ARG A 234 14.52 -10.75 10.50
CA ARG A 234 14.27 -10.99 11.90
C ARG A 234 15.60 -11.50 12.38
N VAL A 235 16.40 -10.61 12.95
CA VAL A 235 17.53 -11.02 13.77
C VAL A 235 16.87 -11.94 14.80
N PRO A 236 17.31 -13.21 14.95
CA PRO A 236 16.86 -14.02 16.05
C PRO A 236 17.04 -13.18 17.30
N ARG A 237 15.94 -12.81 17.94
CA ARG A 237 16.02 -12.13 19.23
C ARG A 237 16.81 -13.06 20.11
N THR A 238 18.03 -12.68 20.47
CA THR A 238 18.67 -13.24 21.65
C THR A 238 17.66 -13.06 22.77
N LYS A 239 17.23 -14.17 23.37
CA LYS A 239 16.35 -14.21 24.54
C LYS A 239 17.06 -13.48 25.68
N SER A 240 17.01 -12.15 25.68
CA SER A 240 17.06 -11.37 26.90
C SER A 240 15.69 -11.58 27.54
N GLY A 241 15.70 -12.13 28.75
CA GLY A 241 14.51 -12.63 29.45
C GLY A 241 13.35 -11.65 29.38
N SER A 242 12.23 -12.09 28.81
CA SER A 242 10.96 -11.37 28.94
C SER A 242 10.61 -11.32 30.43
N PRO A 243 10.16 -10.17 30.97
CA PRO A 243 9.44 -10.15 32.23
C PRO A 243 8.20 -11.06 32.12
N PRO A 244 7.64 -11.56 33.24
CA PRO A 244 6.43 -12.37 33.21
C PRO A 244 5.32 -11.63 32.44
N GLU A 245 4.70 -12.33 31.48
CA GLU A 245 3.69 -11.76 30.58
C GLU A 245 2.49 -11.24 31.40
N SER A 246 2.13 -9.97 31.21
CA SER A 246 0.90 -9.42 31.75
C SER A 246 -0.30 -10.06 31.05
N SER A 247 -1.43 -10.19 31.76
CA SER A 247 -2.70 -10.70 31.22
C SER A 247 -3.16 -9.98 29.95
N VAL A 248 -2.80 -8.70 29.80
CA VAL A 248 -3.02 -7.87 28.61
C VAL A 248 -2.20 -8.36 27.40
N GLY A 249 -0.95 -8.78 27.61
CA GLY A 249 -0.08 -9.34 26.57
C GLY A 249 -0.58 -10.67 26.03
N THR A 250 -1.09 -11.54 26.91
CA THR A 250 -1.68 -12.84 26.55
C THR A 250 -2.99 -12.68 25.77
N ALA A 251 -3.84 -11.72 26.17
CA ALA A 251 -5.07 -11.39 25.47
C ALA A 251 -4.80 -10.78 24.07
N ALA A 252 -3.81 -9.89 23.96
CA ALA A 252 -3.40 -9.30 22.68
C ALA A 252 -2.86 -10.36 21.71
N ARG A 253 -2.03 -11.30 22.18
CA ARG A 253 -1.51 -12.40 21.36
C ARG A 253 -2.59 -13.36 20.87
N ARG A 254 -3.53 -13.77 21.73
CA ARG A 254 -4.66 -14.64 21.34
C ARG A 254 -5.56 -13.99 20.28
N ARG A 255 -5.65 -12.66 20.23
CA ARG A 255 -6.40 -11.93 19.20
C ARG A 255 -5.67 -11.87 17.84
N THR A 256 -4.34 -11.80 17.83
CA THR A 256 -3.54 -11.73 16.59
C THR A 256 -3.45 -13.03 15.79
N THR A 257 -4.01 -14.15 16.30
CA THR A 257 -3.86 -15.49 15.70
C THR A 257 -5.18 -16.09 15.22
N ARG A 258 -6.27 -15.31 15.03
CA ARG A 258 -7.42 -15.87 14.29
C ARG A 258 -7.00 -16.09 12.83
N PRO A 259 -7.19 -17.30 12.28
CA PRO A 259 -7.00 -17.49 10.85
C PRO A 259 -7.90 -16.52 10.08
N ALA A 260 -7.37 -15.97 8.99
CA ALA A 260 -8.16 -15.13 8.10
C ALA A 260 -9.32 -15.97 7.56
N PRO A 261 -10.56 -15.44 7.56
CA PRO A 261 -11.69 -16.24 7.14
C PRO A 261 -11.67 -16.50 5.63
N ASP A 262 -12.25 -17.63 5.23
CA ASP A 262 -12.51 -17.88 3.82
C ASP A 262 -13.55 -16.87 3.31
N TRP A 263 -13.38 -16.40 2.07
CA TRP A 263 -14.30 -15.44 1.45
C TRP A 263 -15.10 -16.12 0.35
N ILE A 264 -16.42 -15.99 0.40
CA ILE A 264 -17.34 -16.57 -0.59
C ILE A 264 -17.93 -15.45 -1.43
N TRP A 265 -17.76 -15.55 -2.74
CA TRP A 265 -18.45 -14.67 -3.69
C TRP A 265 -19.90 -15.08 -3.82
N THR A 266 -20.82 -14.13 -3.67
CA THR A 266 -22.26 -14.40 -3.68
C THR A 266 -22.96 -13.45 -4.64
N THR A 267 -23.86 -14.01 -5.46
CA THR A 267 -24.82 -13.24 -6.25
C THR A 267 -26.18 -13.27 -5.54
N LEU A 268 -26.75 -12.10 -5.29
CA LEU A 268 -28.11 -11.93 -4.76
C LEU A 268 -28.98 -11.27 -5.82
N THR A 269 -30.01 -11.98 -6.29
CA THR A 269 -31.03 -11.42 -7.18
C THR A 269 -32.28 -11.07 -6.37
N VAL A 270 -32.74 -9.83 -6.47
CA VAL A 270 -33.99 -9.35 -5.88
C VAL A 270 -34.95 -9.01 -7.01
N SER A 271 -36.16 -9.56 -6.96
CA SER A 271 -37.18 -9.35 -7.99
C SER A 271 -38.57 -9.14 -7.38
N GLY A 272 -39.41 -8.38 -8.06
CA GLY A 272 -40.76 -8.06 -7.59
C GLY A 272 -41.34 -6.84 -8.29
N PRO A 273 -42.42 -6.24 -7.75
CA PRO A 273 -43.00 -5.02 -8.29
C PRO A 273 -41.97 -3.88 -8.38
N VAL A 274 -42.01 -3.07 -9.45
CA VAL A 274 -41.00 -2.01 -9.67
C VAL A 274 -40.88 -1.05 -8.48
N GLY A 275 -42.02 -0.64 -7.91
CA GLY A 275 -42.04 0.25 -6.74
C GLY A 275 -41.40 -0.39 -5.51
N ALA A 276 -41.69 -1.68 -5.26
CA ALA A 276 -41.11 -2.46 -4.16
C ALA A 276 -39.58 -2.56 -4.29
N VAL A 277 -39.09 -2.93 -5.48
CA VAL A 277 -37.65 -3.06 -5.76
C VAL A 277 -36.93 -1.71 -5.64
N ALA A 278 -37.56 -0.62 -6.06
CA ALA A 278 -37.01 0.73 -5.91
C ALA A 278 -36.91 1.16 -4.44
N ARG A 279 -37.96 0.92 -3.63
CA ARG A 279 -37.95 1.17 -2.18
C ARG A 279 -36.86 0.34 -1.49
N PHE A 280 -36.75 -0.93 -1.85
CA PHE A 280 -35.71 -1.81 -1.31
C PHE A 280 -34.31 -1.33 -1.65
N ARG A 281 -34.07 -0.94 -2.91
CA ARG A 281 -32.78 -0.37 -3.34
C ARG A 281 -32.39 0.86 -2.53
N ALA A 282 -33.35 1.76 -2.27
CA ALA A 282 -33.11 2.94 -1.44
C ALA A 282 -32.83 2.58 0.02
N ALA A 283 -33.55 1.59 0.58
CA ALA A 283 -33.34 1.12 1.95
C ALA A 283 -31.99 0.40 2.13
N ALA A 284 -31.58 -0.41 1.14
CA ALA A 284 -30.34 -1.17 1.15
C ALA A 284 -29.10 -0.30 0.90
N GLN A 285 -29.26 0.89 0.31
CA GLN A 285 -28.15 1.82 0.13
C GLN A 285 -27.75 2.47 1.44
N GLY A 286 -26.43 2.52 1.67
CA GLY A 286 -25.89 3.00 2.93
C GLY A 286 -24.41 3.35 2.87
N PRO A 287 -23.82 3.78 3.99
CA PRO A 287 -22.40 4.08 4.08
C PRO A 287 -21.52 2.84 3.88
N GLY A 288 -22.02 1.63 4.14
CA GLY A 288 -21.25 0.38 4.12
C GLY A 288 -20.26 0.31 5.28
N ILE A 289 -20.60 0.94 6.40
CA ILE A 289 -19.78 1.07 7.60
C ILE A 289 -20.65 0.73 8.79
N ILE A 290 -20.12 -0.11 9.70
CA ILE A 290 -20.72 -0.31 11.01
C ILE A 290 -20.06 0.69 11.98
N PRO A 291 -20.83 1.49 12.74
CA PRO A 291 -20.34 2.52 13.67
C PRO A 291 -19.84 1.89 14.97
N TRP A 292 -18.85 0.99 14.88
CA TRP A 292 -18.24 0.40 16.08
C TRP A 292 -17.71 1.50 16.99
N GLN A 293 -18.00 1.47 18.28
CA GLN A 293 -17.26 2.29 19.22
C GLN A 293 -15.85 1.73 19.36
N VAL A 294 -14.86 2.61 19.35
CA VAL A 294 -13.45 2.24 19.44
C VAL A 294 -12.86 2.84 20.70
N ASP A 295 -12.42 1.98 21.62
CA ASP A 295 -11.60 2.39 22.76
C ASP A 295 -10.16 2.61 22.28
N PHE A 296 -9.83 3.87 21.99
CA PHE A 296 -8.52 4.25 21.50
C PHE A 296 -7.41 4.17 22.55
N ASP A 297 -7.76 4.24 23.84
CA ASP A 297 -6.81 4.06 24.93
C ASP A 297 -6.42 2.59 25.03
N TYR A 298 -7.39 1.69 24.96
CA TYR A 298 -7.15 0.25 24.82
C TYR A 298 -6.35 -0.09 23.56
N GLU A 299 -6.71 0.47 22.40
CA GLU A 299 -5.97 0.22 21.15
C GLU A 299 -4.53 0.73 21.22
N GLN A 300 -4.27 1.89 21.84
CA GLN A 300 -2.90 2.35 22.08
C GLN A 300 -2.14 1.40 23.02
N ALA A 301 -2.77 0.94 24.10
CA ALA A 301 -2.17 -0.02 25.02
C ALA A 301 -1.87 -1.36 24.33
N ARG A 302 -2.80 -1.85 23.50
CA ARG A 302 -2.65 -3.06 22.68
C ARG A 302 -1.50 -2.94 21.69
N LEU A 303 -1.35 -1.80 21.02
CA LEU A 303 -0.22 -1.52 20.12
C LEU A 303 1.11 -1.45 20.88
N LEU A 304 1.09 -0.96 22.12
CA LEU A 304 2.30 -0.87 22.97
C LEU A 304 2.71 -2.19 23.60
N ALA A 305 1.77 -3.04 23.99
CA ALA A 305 2.04 -4.31 24.67
C ALA A 305 3.15 -5.16 24.01
N PRO A 306 3.17 -5.41 22.68
CA PRO A 306 4.25 -6.17 22.04
C PRO A 306 5.59 -5.42 21.94
N MET A 307 5.60 -4.10 22.19
CA MET A 307 6.76 -3.22 22.09
C MET A 307 7.19 -2.61 23.42
N ALA A 308 6.66 -3.06 24.56
CA ALA A 308 6.88 -2.45 25.87
C ALA A 308 8.37 -2.25 26.23
N GLY A 309 9.23 -3.19 25.82
CA GLY A 309 10.68 -3.11 26.04
C GLY A 309 11.45 -2.14 25.12
N LYS A 310 10.78 -1.45 24.17
CA LYS A 310 11.42 -0.51 23.23
C LYS A 310 11.39 0.95 23.69
N GLY A 311 10.91 1.23 24.90
CA GLY A 311 10.96 2.55 25.54
C GLY A 311 10.21 3.65 24.79
N ALA A 312 10.69 4.90 24.92
CA ALA A 312 9.99 6.11 24.46
C ALA A 312 9.65 6.16 22.96
N GLN A 313 10.44 5.49 22.11
CA GLN A 313 10.17 5.42 20.67
C GLN A 313 8.91 4.61 20.34
N ALA A 314 8.66 3.51 21.06
CA ALA A 314 7.44 2.73 20.89
C ALA A 314 6.20 3.48 21.38
N VAL A 315 6.32 4.22 22.49
CA VAL A 315 5.26 5.13 22.99
C VAL A 315 4.89 6.16 21.92
N THR A 316 5.89 6.80 21.32
CA THR A 316 5.67 7.78 20.27
C THR A 316 4.99 7.16 19.04
N LEU A 317 5.47 6.00 18.59
CA LEU A 317 4.87 5.29 17.47
C LEU A 317 3.40 4.90 17.74
N ALA A 318 3.10 4.36 18.92
CA ALA A 318 1.73 3.97 19.26
C ALA A 318 0.77 5.17 19.33
N ARG A 319 1.23 6.32 19.85
CA ARG A 319 0.45 7.57 19.80
C ARG A 319 0.17 8.02 18.38
N LEU A 320 1.16 7.96 17.49
CA LEU A 320 0.98 8.32 16.08
C LEU A 320 0.00 7.37 15.36
N LEU A 321 0.08 6.07 15.66
CA LEU A 321 -0.86 5.07 15.12
C LEU A 321 -2.27 5.29 15.67
N ARG A 322 -2.42 5.56 16.97
CA ARG A 322 -3.71 5.94 17.58
C ARG A 322 -4.31 7.15 16.88
N GLN A 323 -3.56 8.24 16.73
CA GLN A 323 -4.04 9.46 16.07
C GLN A 323 -4.48 9.20 14.62
N ALA A 324 -3.76 8.33 13.89
CA ALA A 324 -4.15 7.93 12.55
C ALA A 324 -5.47 7.13 12.56
N SER A 325 -5.61 6.15 13.47
CA SER A 325 -6.84 5.37 13.62
C SER A 325 -8.04 6.23 14.04
N GLU A 326 -7.86 7.15 14.99
CA GLU A 326 -8.89 8.11 15.42
C GLU A 326 -9.37 8.98 14.26
N ARG A 327 -8.44 9.51 13.45
CA ARG A 327 -8.78 10.32 12.28
C ARG A 327 -9.61 9.51 11.29
N LEU A 328 -9.17 8.28 10.97
CA LEU A 328 -9.89 7.41 10.04
C LEU A 328 -11.28 7.03 10.57
N HIS A 329 -11.40 6.74 11.86
CA HIS A 329 -12.67 6.41 12.49
C HIS A 329 -13.63 7.62 12.50
N ARG A 330 -13.14 8.82 12.80
CA ARG A 330 -13.95 10.05 12.77
C ARG A 330 -14.50 10.32 11.37
N VAL A 331 -13.68 10.15 10.34
CA VAL A 331 -14.11 10.27 8.94
C VAL A 331 -15.18 9.24 8.61
N ALA A 332 -15.02 8.00 9.06
CA ALA A 332 -16.02 6.94 8.88
C ALA A 332 -17.39 7.32 9.48
N LEU A 333 -17.40 7.81 10.72
CA LEU A 333 -18.61 8.25 11.41
C LEU A 333 -19.26 9.46 10.73
N GLN A 334 -18.48 10.40 10.20
CA GLN A 334 -19.00 11.53 9.43
C GLN A 334 -19.71 11.08 8.16
N HIS A 335 -19.13 10.16 7.39
CA HIS A 335 -19.77 9.60 6.20
C HIS A 335 -21.06 8.85 6.52
N GLN A 336 -21.08 8.15 7.66
CA GLN A 336 -22.27 7.48 8.16
C GLN A 336 -23.36 8.46 8.59
N ALA A 337 -23.03 9.48 9.37
CA ALA A 337 -23.97 10.51 9.83
C ALA A 337 -24.57 11.30 8.66
N ALA A 338 -23.76 11.56 7.62
CA ALA A 338 -24.22 12.21 6.40
C ALA A 338 -25.11 11.32 5.51
N GLY A 339 -25.27 10.03 5.84
CA GLY A 339 -26.03 9.09 5.03
C GLY A 339 -25.47 8.92 3.61
N THR A 340 -24.15 9.10 3.45
CA THR A 340 -23.53 9.09 2.11
C THR A 340 -23.75 7.72 1.46
N PRO A 341 -24.44 7.61 0.31
CA PRO A 341 -24.70 6.33 -0.35
C PRO A 341 -23.40 5.85 -0.98
N ALA A 342 -22.65 5.07 -0.21
CA ALA A 342 -21.34 4.59 -0.60
C ALA A 342 -21.42 3.10 -0.99
N CYS A 343 -22.29 2.33 -0.33
CA CYS A 343 -22.57 0.92 -0.55
C CYS A 343 -23.91 0.74 -1.25
N ALA A 344 -23.94 -0.10 -2.28
CA ALA A 344 -25.19 -0.44 -2.94
C ALA A 344 -26.08 -1.37 -2.10
N PHE A 345 -25.47 -2.19 -1.22
CA PHE A 345 -26.14 -3.14 -0.34
C PHE A 345 -25.41 -3.17 1.01
N ASP A 346 -26.01 -2.52 2.01
CA ASP A 346 -25.47 -2.37 3.36
C ASP A 346 -26.35 -3.14 4.36
N LEU A 347 -25.83 -4.26 4.88
CA LEU A 347 -26.54 -5.07 5.87
C LEU A 347 -26.85 -4.28 7.14
N HIS A 348 -26.03 -3.31 7.54
CA HIS A 348 -26.31 -2.51 8.74
C HIS A 348 -27.52 -1.58 8.56
N ARG A 349 -27.89 -1.23 7.33
CA ARG A 349 -29.10 -0.46 7.05
C ARG A 349 -30.37 -1.29 7.11
N LEU A 350 -30.26 -2.56 6.69
CA LEU A 350 -31.40 -3.48 6.63
C LEU A 350 -31.60 -4.22 7.96
N VAL A 351 -30.51 -4.70 8.55
CA VAL A 351 -30.47 -5.45 9.82
C VAL A 351 -29.44 -4.77 10.74
N PRO A 352 -29.85 -3.70 11.46
CA PRO A 352 -28.93 -2.85 12.20
C PRO A 352 -28.28 -3.59 13.38
N VAL A 353 -27.00 -3.31 13.57
CA VAL A 353 -26.25 -3.77 14.74
C VAL A 353 -26.69 -2.90 15.93
N PRO A 354 -27.16 -3.49 17.04
CA PRO A 354 -27.71 -2.73 18.16
C PRO A 354 -26.62 -2.03 18.97
N GLY A 355 -26.99 -0.93 19.62
CA GLY A 355 -26.09 -0.07 20.41
C GLY A 355 -25.14 -0.81 21.36
N PRO A 356 -25.63 -1.74 22.22
CA PRO A 356 -24.75 -2.49 23.12
C PRO A 356 -23.67 -3.32 22.42
N ILE A 357 -23.96 -3.82 21.21
CA ILE A 357 -22.99 -4.57 20.40
C ILE A 357 -22.00 -3.62 19.71
N LEU A 358 -22.47 -2.45 19.28
CA LEU A 358 -21.59 -1.39 18.74
C LEU A 358 -20.59 -0.90 19.81
N GLU A 359 -21.05 -0.72 21.05
CA GLU A 359 -20.25 -0.33 22.22
C GLU A 359 -19.19 -1.37 22.58
N ALA A 360 -19.53 -2.66 22.47
CA ALA A 360 -18.57 -3.74 22.69
C ALA A 360 -17.40 -3.71 21.69
N GLY A 361 -17.58 -3.09 20.52
CA GLY A 361 -16.57 -2.93 19.49
C GLY A 361 -16.39 -4.17 18.60
N ALA A 362 -15.83 -3.94 17.40
CA ALA A 362 -15.72 -4.93 16.33
C ALA A 362 -14.99 -6.23 16.72
N ASP A 363 -13.97 -6.11 17.58
CA ASP A 363 -13.12 -7.24 17.96
C ASP A 363 -13.70 -8.05 19.14
N SER A 364 -14.86 -7.68 19.67
CA SER A 364 -15.46 -8.36 20.82
C SER A 364 -16.07 -9.72 20.44
N ARG A 365 -16.06 -10.66 21.39
CA ARG A 365 -16.76 -11.95 21.21
C ARG A 365 -18.28 -11.75 21.08
N ALA A 366 -18.82 -10.75 21.77
CA ALA A 366 -20.23 -10.39 21.68
C ALA A 366 -20.60 -9.93 20.27
N ALA A 367 -19.80 -9.04 19.66
CA ALA A 367 -20.02 -8.61 18.27
C ALA A 367 -19.90 -9.77 17.29
N ALA A 368 -18.85 -10.61 17.40
CA ALA A 368 -18.69 -11.75 16.52
C ALA A 368 -19.85 -12.76 16.64
N ALA A 369 -20.31 -13.05 17.86
CA ALA A 369 -21.43 -13.95 18.10
C ALA A 369 -22.75 -13.39 17.56
N TRP A 370 -22.99 -12.08 17.76
CA TRP A 370 -24.18 -11.42 17.23
C TRP A 370 -24.20 -11.42 15.71
N LEU A 371 -23.08 -11.05 15.06
CA LEU A 371 -22.97 -11.06 13.59
C LEU A 371 -23.19 -12.47 13.03
N GLN A 372 -22.59 -13.49 13.65
CA GLN A 372 -22.83 -14.87 13.24
C GLN A 372 -24.30 -15.28 13.37
N ALA A 373 -24.96 -14.90 14.46
CA ALA A 373 -26.34 -15.29 14.73
C ALA A 373 -27.35 -14.54 13.87
N GLN A 374 -27.14 -13.23 13.66
CA GLN A 374 -28.11 -12.35 12.99
C GLN A 374 -27.81 -12.17 11.50
N TRP A 375 -26.53 -12.12 11.11
CA TRP A 375 -26.14 -11.96 9.72
C TRP A 375 -25.72 -13.28 9.07
N GLY A 376 -25.20 -14.23 9.83
CA GLY A 376 -24.64 -15.48 9.29
C GLY A 376 -23.16 -15.40 8.95
N THR A 377 -22.57 -14.20 9.02
CA THR A 377 -21.18 -13.93 8.67
C THR A 377 -20.44 -13.33 9.85
N LEU A 378 -19.14 -13.59 9.95
CA LEU A 378 -18.31 -13.06 11.04
C LEU A 378 -17.82 -11.63 10.81
N LEU A 379 -17.89 -11.16 9.56
CA LEU A 379 -17.43 -9.85 9.13
C LEU A 379 -18.46 -9.20 8.19
N PRO A 380 -18.43 -7.86 8.03
CA PRO A 380 -19.25 -7.15 7.06
C PRO A 380 -18.96 -7.58 5.62
N LEU A 381 -19.95 -7.41 4.74
CA LEU A 381 -19.80 -7.70 3.31
C LEU A 381 -18.71 -6.84 2.67
N ARG A 382 -17.96 -7.43 1.74
CA ARG A 382 -16.91 -6.75 0.98
C ARG A 382 -17.24 -6.68 -0.50
N ARG A 383 -16.73 -5.63 -1.16
CA ARG A 383 -16.82 -5.39 -2.60
C ARG A 383 -18.25 -5.57 -3.13
N VAL A 384 -19.16 -4.81 -2.55
CA VAL A 384 -20.57 -4.82 -2.91
C VAL A 384 -20.76 -4.06 -4.22
N GLU A 385 -21.10 -4.79 -5.27
CA GLU A 385 -21.41 -4.29 -6.60
C GLU A 385 -22.90 -4.50 -6.90
N VAL A 386 -23.48 -3.63 -7.72
CA VAL A 386 -24.84 -3.76 -8.20
C VAL A 386 -24.82 -3.68 -9.72
N GLU A 387 -25.46 -4.64 -10.38
CA GLU A 387 -25.62 -4.55 -11.83
C GLU A 387 -26.60 -3.42 -12.16
N ALA A 388 -26.22 -2.60 -13.16
CA ALA A 388 -27.13 -1.59 -13.68
C ALA A 388 -28.36 -2.29 -14.28
N PRO A 389 -29.58 -1.73 -14.10
CA PRO A 389 -30.77 -2.30 -14.73
C PRO A 389 -30.60 -2.29 -16.25
N LEU A 390 -30.54 -3.48 -16.87
CA LEU A 390 -30.36 -3.62 -18.33
C LEU A 390 -31.60 -3.23 -19.15
N ASP A 391 -32.78 -3.16 -18.51
CA ASP A 391 -34.06 -3.00 -19.19
C ASP A 391 -34.86 -1.84 -18.58
N GLN A 392 -34.92 -0.71 -19.30
CA GLN A 392 -35.67 0.50 -18.91
C GLN A 392 -37.11 0.51 -19.45
N ARG A 393 -37.56 -0.59 -20.08
CA ARG A 393 -38.95 -0.72 -20.54
C ARG A 393 -39.88 -0.70 -19.33
N ALA A 394 -40.99 0.04 -19.42
CA ALA A 394 -42.01 0.14 -18.38
C ALA A 394 -42.68 -1.22 -18.14
N ARG A 395 -42.01 -2.10 -17.39
CA ARG A 395 -42.55 -3.38 -16.92
C ARG A 395 -43.20 -3.18 -15.56
N ARG A 396 -44.17 -4.04 -15.22
CA ARG A 396 -44.78 -4.09 -13.89
C ARG A 396 -43.83 -4.68 -12.83
N SER A 397 -42.81 -5.42 -13.24
CA SER A 397 -41.78 -6.03 -12.39
C SER A 397 -40.38 -5.55 -12.73
N ALA A 398 -39.52 -5.47 -11.71
CA ALA A 398 -38.10 -5.15 -11.83
C ALA A 398 -37.24 -6.28 -11.26
N ARG A 399 -35.99 -6.32 -11.71
CA ARG A 399 -34.94 -7.21 -11.22
C ARG A 399 -33.70 -6.38 -10.87
N LEU A 400 -33.12 -6.66 -9.71
CA LEU A 400 -31.92 -6.03 -9.19
C LEU A 400 -30.93 -7.10 -8.77
N VAL A 401 -29.68 -7.01 -9.22
CA VAL A 401 -28.66 -8.03 -8.95
C VAL A 401 -27.50 -7.39 -8.20
N TYR A 402 -27.19 -7.96 -7.04
CA TYR A 402 -26.04 -7.60 -6.22
C TYR A 402 -24.99 -8.68 -6.25
N HIS A 403 -23.75 -8.25 -6.14
CA HIS A 403 -22.58 -9.10 -6.05
C HIS A 403 -21.74 -8.67 -4.86
N PHE A 404 -21.35 -9.61 -4.00
CA PHE A 404 -20.55 -9.28 -2.83
C PHE A 404 -19.76 -10.49 -2.32
N TRP A 405 -18.78 -10.21 -1.47
CA TRP A 405 -18.05 -11.23 -0.71
C TRP A 405 -18.54 -11.27 0.73
N SER A 406 -18.77 -12.46 1.24
CA SER A 406 -19.11 -12.72 2.65
C SER A 406 -18.06 -13.63 3.29
N ALA A 407 -17.81 -13.42 4.58
CA ALA A 407 -16.82 -14.21 5.33
C ALA A 407 -17.44 -15.52 5.82
N GLU A 408 -16.77 -16.63 5.53
CA GLU A 408 -17.07 -18.04 5.85
C GLU A 408 -18.36 -18.60 5.27
N TRP A 409 -19.45 -17.82 5.26
CA TRP A 409 -20.78 -18.26 4.89
C TRP A 409 -21.53 -17.19 4.09
N THR A 410 -22.63 -17.56 3.43
CA THR A 410 -23.58 -16.58 2.90
C THR A 410 -24.29 -15.88 4.06
N PRO A 411 -24.71 -14.61 3.90
CA PRO A 411 -25.43 -13.89 4.95
C PRO A 411 -26.91 -14.32 5.04
N TRP A 412 -27.17 -15.63 5.08
CA TRP A 412 -28.51 -16.21 4.96
C TRP A 412 -29.44 -15.76 6.08
N GLN A 413 -28.96 -15.70 7.32
CA GLN A 413 -29.76 -15.25 8.48
C GLN A 413 -30.26 -13.82 8.31
N ALA A 414 -29.40 -12.90 7.85
CA ALA A 414 -29.84 -11.53 7.56
C ALA A 414 -30.85 -11.52 6.41
N LEU A 415 -30.64 -12.34 5.38
CA LEU A 415 -31.53 -12.39 4.21
C LEU A 415 -32.90 -12.98 4.56
N GLU A 416 -33.00 -13.96 5.45
CA GLU A 416 -34.27 -14.47 5.98
C GLU A 416 -35.06 -13.38 6.70
N GLN A 417 -34.40 -12.59 7.54
CA GLN A 417 -35.04 -11.45 8.20
C GLN A 417 -35.51 -10.41 7.19
N ILE A 418 -34.66 -10.07 6.21
CA ILE A 418 -34.99 -9.13 5.14
C ILE A 418 -36.19 -9.63 4.31
N ARG A 419 -36.29 -10.94 4.02
CA ARG A 419 -37.44 -11.53 3.32
C ARG A 419 -38.74 -11.32 4.08
N THR A 420 -38.68 -11.42 5.41
CA THR A 420 -39.83 -11.20 6.30
C THR A 420 -40.28 -9.75 6.26
N ASP A 421 -39.33 -8.80 6.26
CA ASP A 421 -39.62 -7.36 6.21
C ASP A 421 -40.09 -6.89 4.81
N TRP A 422 -39.78 -7.66 3.75
CA TRP A 422 -40.10 -7.35 2.35
C TRP A 422 -40.85 -8.50 1.66
N PRO A 423 -42.08 -8.84 2.10
CA PRO A 423 -42.81 -10.02 1.62
C PRO A 423 -43.23 -9.94 0.14
N GLU A 424 -43.27 -8.73 -0.42
CA GLU A 424 -43.57 -8.45 -1.83
C GLU A 424 -42.39 -8.71 -2.78
N LEU A 425 -41.21 -9.06 -2.25
CA LEU A 425 -39.99 -9.30 -3.00
C LEU A 425 -39.55 -10.77 -2.91
N MET A 426 -39.02 -11.28 -4.01
CA MET A 426 -38.34 -12.57 -4.06
C MET A 426 -36.83 -12.38 -4.06
N PHE A 427 -36.15 -13.15 -3.22
CA PHE A 427 -34.71 -13.13 -3.06
C PHE A 427 -34.14 -14.50 -3.50
N ASP A 428 -33.27 -14.49 -4.51
CA ASP A 428 -32.53 -15.67 -4.99
C ASP A 428 -31.04 -15.48 -4.68
N ILE A 429 -30.45 -16.44 -3.96
CA ILE A 429 -29.10 -16.34 -3.40
C ILE A 429 -28.26 -17.45 -3.99
N ARG A 430 -27.16 -17.08 -4.65
CA ARG A 430 -26.24 -18.01 -5.31
C ARG A 430 -24.81 -17.80 -4.82
N PRO A 431 -24.34 -18.57 -3.83
CA PRO A 431 -22.92 -18.62 -3.49
C PRO A 431 -22.12 -19.31 -4.59
N HIS A 432 -20.93 -18.80 -4.86
CA HIS A 432 -19.98 -19.33 -5.83
C HIS A 432 -18.77 -19.89 -5.08
N TYR A 433 -18.80 -21.19 -4.81
CA TYR A 433 -17.69 -21.92 -4.21
C TYR A 433 -16.65 -22.28 -5.28
N ALA A 434 -15.98 -21.27 -5.85
CA ALA A 434 -14.86 -21.50 -6.76
C ALA A 434 -13.55 -21.59 -5.94
N ARG A 435 -12.74 -22.64 -6.18
CA ARG A 435 -11.33 -22.63 -5.76
C ARG A 435 -10.61 -21.53 -6.54
N ALA A 436 -9.68 -20.84 -5.89
CA ALA A 436 -9.01 -19.63 -6.36
C ALA A 436 -8.27 -19.74 -7.72
N ASP A 437 -8.15 -20.93 -8.31
CA ASP A 437 -7.47 -21.15 -9.60
C ASP A 437 -8.36 -20.96 -10.84
N ASP A 438 -9.69 -21.08 -10.74
CA ASP A 438 -10.56 -21.18 -11.93
C ASP A 438 -10.98 -19.83 -12.55
N ARG A 439 -10.48 -18.70 -12.05
CA ARG A 439 -10.84 -17.36 -12.58
C ARG A 439 -9.75 -16.66 -13.40
N LYS A 440 -8.62 -17.33 -13.67
CA LYS A 440 -7.65 -16.85 -14.67
C LYS A 440 -8.13 -17.01 -16.12
N THR A 441 -9.22 -17.73 -16.38
CA THR A 441 -9.67 -18.08 -17.75
C THR A 441 -10.91 -17.34 -18.25
N ALA A 442 -11.58 -16.50 -17.45
CA ALA A 442 -12.80 -15.81 -17.87
C ALA A 442 -12.58 -14.36 -18.34
N ASN A 443 -11.41 -14.04 -18.89
CA ASN A 443 -11.13 -12.73 -19.49
C ASN A 443 -10.30 -12.87 -20.78
N VAL A 444 -10.78 -13.73 -21.68
CA VAL A 444 -10.54 -13.64 -23.13
C VAL A 444 -11.88 -13.96 -23.81
N ALA A 445 -12.63 -12.90 -24.11
CA ALA A 445 -13.56 -12.81 -25.23
C ALA A 445 -13.85 -11.32 -25.46
#